data_AF-A0A1M6SSH9-F1
#
_entry.id   AF-A0A1M6SSH9-F1
#
_cell.length_a   1.000
_cell.length_b   1.000
_cell.length_c   1.000
_cell.angle_alpha   90.00
_cell.angle_beta   90.00
_cell.angle_gamma   90.00
#
_symmetry.space_group_name_H-M   'P 1'
#
loop_
_entity.id
_entity.type
_entity.pdbx_description
1 polymer ?
#
loop_
_entity_poly.entity_id
_entity_poly.type
_entity_poly.pdbx_seq_one_letter_code
_entity_poly.pdbx_strand_id
1 'polypeptide(L)'
;MLFLFLILLYTCLLLLLSQFAKRRAQTASQFMDGGRRFGVWNVFIMMTAMWGSSMFAVEIDTAYQSGISALWYGVSIIVSSLVVAAFLLKPFRNIGYLTSSHLLGQKYGNKARDVAALVIGITFPIFAMKNVLAAASYLHVILGWSLPIVLIATTLLVIIYVSLGGLWSLAYVQVANLLLFTVGLGVAAYFSFRGTRSVHVTHLQTLPVSFHDLFGVGASTLLVWFGMNLLNSVSAQAEFQTIASAKNVKKGKMGVYLSSVVLIAFAVVPAWLGVAARMGHPLQKNGLLAFPAYLKIVAPHWAIVLVGLGFWASALIWCAPLMFSGASSLGLDLLNRKSLSHNHDRIRRLVRLSMLIQGMMIVLYALARPGDLAWWAVFGLTLRNAAIVGPTLSVLLWPAVREKTIVFSMIAGVLAGFGWNAVTGLSATVFPFGINPMWVGSGLSLLVILLGTLIENRDNLQWTAVKARRRWSAVFIFFCVALLILGVYLPKLHFQSFLGADLFLMIFTLFLATVLSTERIQDTSPVPFSMGNRVLS
;
A
#
# COMPACT_ATOMS: atom_id res chain seq x y z
N MET A 1 -34.60 -7.82 2.30
CA MET A 1 -34.76 -7.07 3.57
C MET A 1 -33.75 -7.50 4.64
N LEU A 2 -33.52 -8.79 4.88
CA LEU A 2 -32.54 -9.29 5.87
C LEU A 2 -31.12 -8.71 5.70
N PHE A 3 -30.58 -8.67 4.47
CA PHE A 3 -29.24 -8.14 4.21
C PHE A 3 -29.08 -6.67 4.61
N LEU A 4 -30.07 -5.82 4.26
CA LEU A 4 -30.07 -4.41 4.62
C LEU A 4 -30.11 -4.23 6.14
N PHE A 5 -30.93 -5.01 6.83
CA PHE A 5 -30.99 -5.02 8.29
C PHE A 5 -29.63 -5.39 8.91
N LEU A 6 -28.96 -6.43 8.40
CA LEU A 6 -27.62 -6.82 8.87
C LEU A 6 -26.56 -5.74 8.62
N ILE A 7 -26.60 -5.07 7.47
CA ILE A 7 -25.72 -3.93 7.18
C ILE A 7 -25.96 -2.78 8.16
N LEU A 8 -27.23 -2.43 8.42
CA LEU A 8 -27.57 -1.35 9.34
C LEU A 8 -27.16 -1.69 10.77
N LEU A 9 -27.40 -2.94 11.20
CA LEU A 9 -26.96 -3.44 12.50
C LEU A 9 -25.44 -3.41 12.63
N TYR A 10 -24.72 -3.87 11.60
CA TYR A 10 -23.26 -3.85 11.59
C TYR A 10 -22.71 -2.42 11.57
N THR A 11 -23.33 -1.53 10.79
CA THR A 11 -23.02 -0.10 10.78
C THR A 11 -23.15 0.50 12.17
N CYS A 12 -24.25 0.21 12.88
CA CYS A 12 -24.45 0.65 14.25
C CYS A 12 -23.35 0.12 15.18
N LEU A 13 -22.99 -1.17 15.08
CA LEU A 13 -21.88 -1.75 15.84
C LEU A 13 -20.56 -1.00 15.59
N LEU A 14 -20.21 -0.71 14.34
CA LEU A 14 -18.97 0.01 14.02
C LEU A 14 -18.98 1.44 14.58
N LEU A 15 -20.11 2.13 14.52
CA LEU A 15 -20.27 3.47 15.10
C LEU A 15 -20.14 3.43 16.63
N LEU A 16 -20.70 2.42 17.30
CA LEU A 16 -20.56 2.24 18.75
C LEU A 16 -19.10 1.95 19.15
N LEU A 17 -18.41 1.06 18.43
CA LEU A 17 -16.99 0.78 18.65
C LEU A 17 -16.13 2.03 18.47
N SER A 18 -16.43 2.82 17.45
CA SER A 18 -15.74 4.08 17.20
C SER A 18 -16.04 5.15 18.26
N GLN A 19 -17.29 5.24 18.70
CA GLN A 19 -17.69 6.14 19.80
C GLN A 19 -17.00 5.74 21.11
N PHE A 20 -16.82 4.44 21.37
CA PHE A 20 -16.01 3.97 22.48
C PHE A 20 -14.53 4.34 22.30
N ALA A 21 -13.98 4.17 21.10
CA ALA A 21 -12.61 4.54 20.76
C ALA A 21 -12.33 6.04 20.94
N LYS A 22 -13.32 6.91 20.75
CA LYS A 22 -13.21 8.36 21.01
C LYS A 22 -12.67 8.66 22.40
N ARG A 23 -13.03 7.87 23.43
CA ARG A 23 -12.52 8.03 24.81
C ARG A 23 -10.99 7.89 24.91
N ARG A 24 -10.37 7.19 23.96
CA ARG A 24 -8.91 7.01 23.86
C ARG A 24 -8.22 8.07 22.99
N ALA A 25 -8.98 8.96 22.35
CA ALA A 25 -8.52 9.94 21.36
C ALA A 25 -8.86 11.39 21.79
N GLN A 26 -8.51 11.74 23.03
CA GLN A 26 -8.82 13.05 23.64
C GLN A 26 -7.78 14.13 23.33
N THR A 27 -6.57 13.73 22.90
CA THR A 27 -5.50 14.65 22.49
C THR A 27 -5.13 14.46 21.02
N ALA A 28 -4.43 15.44 20.44
CA ALA A 28 -3.95 15.38 19.07
C ALA A 28 -3.05 14.16 18.82
N SER A 29 -2.07 13.91 19.69
CA SER A 29 -1.24 12.69 19.64
C SER A 29 -2.10 11.44 19.70
N GLN A 30 -3.02 11.33 20.66
CA GLN A 30 -3.89 10.16 20.77
C GLN A 30 -4.74 9.92 19.52
N PHE A 31 -5.23 10.99 18.88
CA PHE A 31 -6.00 10.90 17.64
C PHE A 31 -5.15 10.48 16.45
N MET A 32 -3.90 10.97 16.35
CA MET A 32 -3.04 10.80 15.18
C MET A 32 -2.12 9.57 15.23
N ASP A 33 -1.43 9.36 16.35
CA ASP A 33 -0.43 8.29 16.55
C ASP A 33 -0.80 7.33 17.69
N GLY A 34 -2.08 7.34 18.10
CA GLY A 34 -2.58 6.50 19.18
C GLY A 34 -1.95 6.82 20.55
N GLY A 35 -1.18 7.92 20.67
CA GLY A 35 -0.38 8.22 21.85
C GLY A 35 0.81 7.28 22.02
N ARG A 36 1.19 6.56 20.95
CA ARG A 36 2.21 5.49 20.96
C ARG A 36 1.96 4.43 22.03
N ARG A 37 0.70 4.03 22.18
CA ARG A 37 0.24 3.08 23.22
C ARG A 37 -0.13 1.71 22.68
N PHE A 38 0.02 1.45 21.38
CA PHE A 38 -0.46 0.19 20.80
C PHE A 38 0.32 -1.02 21.31
N GLY A 39 -0.43 -1.99 21.84
CA GLY A 39 0.10 -3.30 22.21
C GLY A 39 0.35 -4.18 20.98
N VAL A 40 0.81 -5.41 21.25
CA VAL A 40 1.02 -6.44 20.20
C VAL A 40 -0.28 -6.69 19.44
N TRP A 41 -1.40 -6.84 20.15
CA TRP A 41 -2.72 -7.11 19.55
C TRP A 41 -3.23 -6.02 18.62
N ASN A 42 -3.06 -4.74 18.97
CA ASN A 42 -3.48 -3.64 18.10
C ASN A 42 -2.70 -3.67 16.78
N VAL A 43 -1.37 -3.82 16.86
CA VAL A 43 -0.53 -3.91 15.65
C VAL A 43 -0.87 -5.16 14.86
N PHE A 44 -0.97 -6.32 15.50
CA PHE A 44 -1.35 -7.58 14.86
C PHE A 44 -2.68 -7.48 14.09
N ILE A 45 -3.74 -6.97 14.72
CA ILE A 45 -5.07 -6.87 14.10
C ILE A 45 -5.04 -5.88 12.94
N MET A 46 -4.50 -4.68 13.14
CA MET A 46 -4.48 -3.65 12.10
C MET A 46 -3.62 -4.05 10.90
N MET A 47 -2.49 -4.71 11.14
CA MET A 47 -1.62 -5.21 10.07
C MET A 47 -2.27 -6.36 9.30
N THR A 48 -2.85 -7.33 10.02
CA THR A 48 -3.51 -8.50 9.41
C THR A 48 -4.70 -8.07 8.59
N ALA A 49 -5.53 -7.18 9.13
CA ALA A 49 -6.68 -6.66 8.44
C ALA A 49 -6.25 -5.86 7.19
N MET A 50 -5.39 -4.85 7.34
CA MET A 50 -4.96 -4.00 6.23
C MET A 50 -4.38 -4.83 5.07
N TRP A 51 -3.39 -5.68 5.34
CA TRP A 51 -2.73 -6.44 4.28
C TRP A 51 -3.61 -7.59 3.77
N GLY A 52 -4.32 -8.30 4.65
CA GLY A 52 -5.22 -9.39 4.26
C GLY A 52 -6.36 -8.91 3.35
N SER A 53 -6.94 -7.74 3.64
CA SER A 53 -7.91 -7.11 2.74
C SER A 53 -7.25 -6.66 1.43
N SER A 54 -6.02 -6.15 1.46
CA SER A 54 -5.34 -5.66 0.25
C SER A 54 -5.13 -6.74 -0.82
N MET A 55 -4.90 -7.97 -0.36
CA MET A 55 -4.48 -9.13 -1.15
C MET A 55 -5.66 -9.86 -1.78
N PHE A 56 -6.74 -10.05 -1.01
CA PHE A 56 -7.82 -10.97 -1.36
C PHE A 56 -8.42 -10.72 -2.75
N ALA A 57 -8.71 -9.45 -3.08
CA ALA A 57 -9.37 -9.12 -4.35
C ALA A 57 -8.44 -9.37 -5.55
N VAL A 58 -7.17 -9.04 -5.40
CA VAL A 58 -6.15 -9.26 -6.43
C VAL A 58 -5.89 -10.76 -6.60
N GLU A 59 -5.83 -11.50 -5.51
CA GLU A 59 -5.58 -12.95 -5.54
C GLU A 59 -6.73 -13.74 -6.13
N ILE A 60 -8.00 -13.44 -5.79
CA ILE A 60 -9.15 -14.10 -6.43
C ILE A 60 -9.10 -13.88 -7.95
N ASP A 61 -8.87 -12.63 -8.37
CA ASP A 61 -8.83 -12.29 -9.79
C ASP A 61 -7.67 -12.97 -10.52
N THR A 62 -6.48 -12.89 -9.93
CA THR A 62 -5.26 -13.47 -10.49
C THR A 62 -5.33 -14.99 -10.52
N ALA A 63 -5.86 -15.63 -9.48
CA ALA A 63 -5.98 -17.08 -9.42
C ALA A 63 -7.06 -17.61 -10.38
N TYR A 64 -8.11 -16.84 -10.63
CA TYR A 64 -9.07 -17.16 -11.68
C TYR A 64 -8.41 -17.16 -13.08
N GLN A 65 -7.48 -16.25 -13.33
CA GLN A 65 -6.81 -16.11 -14.62
C GLN A 65 -5.61 -17.05 -14.80
N SER A 66 -4.80 -17.22 -13.76
CA SER A 66 -3.45 -17.82 -13.82
C SER A 66 -3.22 -18.96 -12.82
N GLY A 67 -4.25 -19.33 -12.05
CA GLY A 67 -4.22 -20.49 -11.17
C GLY A 67 -3.34 -20.32 -9.93
N ILE A 68 -2.66 -21.39 -9.53
CA ILE A 68 -2.00 -21.47 -8.21
C ILE A 68 -0.83 -20.48 -8.05
N SER A 69 -0.24 -20.04 -9.15
CA SER A 69 0.84 -19.04 -9.16
C SER A 69 0.45 -17.69 -8.56
N ALA A 70 -0.85 -17.40 -8.39
CA ALA A 70 -1.36 -16.23 -7.69
C ALA A 70 -0.87 -16.13 -6.22
N LEU A 71 -0.53 -17.25 -5.58
CA LEU A 71 0.01 -17.29 -4.21
C LEU A 71 1.24 -16.41 -4.03
N TRP A 72 2.03 -16.20 -5.09
CA TRP A 72 3.23 -15.37 -5.03
C TRP A 72 2.95 -13.89 -4.83
N TYR A 73 1.78 -13.38 -5.27
CA TYR A 73 1.35 -12.04 -4.90
C TYR A 73 1.25 -11.93 -3.38
N GLY A 74 0.64 -12.96 -2.78
CA GLY A 74 0.52 -13.14 -1.35
C GLY A 74 1.86 -13.07 -0.61
N VAL A 75 2.76 -13.96 -1.03
CA VAL A 75 4.12 -14.04 -0.50
C VAL A 75 4.87 -12.72 -0.62
N SER A 76 4.74 -12.00 -1.74
CA SER A 76 5.45 -10.74 -1.96
C SER A 76 5.08 -9.65 -0.94
N ILE A 77 3.81 -9.61 -0.49
CA ILE A 77 3.34 -8.67 0.54
C ILE A 77 3.83 -9.10 1.93
N ILE A 78 3.82 -10.40 2.22
CA ILE A 78 4.35 -10.93 3.49
C ILE A 78 5.84 -10.58 3.61
N VAL A 79 6.63 -10.81 2.55
CA VAL A 79 8.04 -10.45 2.51
C VAL A 79 8.24 -8.95 2.71
N SER A 80 7.47 -8.12 2.02
CA SER A 80 7.48 -6.65 2.21
C SER A 80 7.23 -6.25 3.67
N SER A 81 6.19 -6.80 4.32
CA SER A 81 5.87 -6.44 5.70
C SER A 81 6.93 -6.94 6.69
N LEU A 82 7.55 -8.10 6.43
CA LEU A 82 8.70 -8.59 7.21
C LEU A 82 9.93 -7.68 7.07
N VAL A 83 10.19 -7.14 5.87
CA VAL A 83 11.24 -6.14 5.63
C VAL A 83 10.98 -4.88 6.45
N VAL A 84 9.74 -4.40 6.48
CA VAL A 84 9.33 -3.25 7.31
C VAL A 84 9.58 -3.51 8.79
N ALA A 85 9.16 -4.67 9.31
CA ALA A 85 9.38 -5.03 10.71
C ALA A 85 10.87 -5.19 11.06
N ALA A 86 11.65 -5.77 10.16
CA ALA A 86 13.07 -6.01 10.36
C ALA A 86 13.85 -4.68 10.41
N PHE A 87 13.68 -3.84 9.39
CA PHE A 87 14.57 -2.71 9.12
C PHE A 87 13.99 -1.34 9.41
N LEU A 88 12.68 -1.13 9.22
CA LEU A 88 12.09 0.22 9.17
C LEU A 88 11.32 0.61 10.43
N LEU A 89 10.83 -0.37 11.19
CA LEU A 89 10.06 -0.11 12.41
C LEU A 89 10.84 0.68 13.46
N LYS A 90 12.11 0.30 13.71
CA LYS A 90 12.96 1.00 14.70
C LYS A 90 13.29 2.43 14.26
N PRO A 91 13.77 2.69 13.03
CA PRO A 91 13.98 4.05 12.54
C PRO A 91 12.74 4.93 12.60
N PHE A 92 11.60 4.49 12.06
CA PHE A 92 10.39 5.31 12.02
C PHE A 92 9.84 5.60 13.42
N ARG A 93 9.92 4.63 14.33
CA ARG A 93 9.56 4.88 15.72
C ARG A 93 10.45 5.93 16.37
N ASN A 94 11.77 5.83 16.19
CA ASN A 94 12.73 6.73 16.83
C ASN A 94 12.62 8.16 16.32
N ILE A 95 12.32 8.35 15.03
CA ILE A 95 12.09 9.66 14.43
C ILE A 95 10.73 10.24 14.86
N GLY A 96 9.83 9.40 15.37
CA GLY A 96 8.49 9.82 15.77
C GLY A 96 7.56 10.03 14.58
N TYR A 97 7.63 9.12 13.61
CA TYR A 97 6.88 9.16 12.36
C TYR A 97 5.38 9.42 12.56
N LEU A 98 4.86 10.40 11.82
CA LEU A 98 3.44 10.76 11.77
C LEU A 98 2.86 10.57 10.37
N THR A 99 3.49 11.14 9.36
CA THR A 99 3.15 11.00 7.94
C THR A 99 4.46 11.08 7.15
N SER A 100 4.45 10.60 5.89
CA SER A 100 5.62 10.71 5.01
C SER A 100 5.87 12.17 4.63
N SER A 101 4.83 12.96 4.41
CA SER A 101 4.94 14.40 4.16
C SER A 101 5.57 15.13 5.35
N HIS A 102 5.14 14.84 6.58
CA HIS A 102 5.72 15.43 7.78
C HIS A 102 7.19 15.05 7.95
N LEU A 103 7.54 13.77 7.73
CA LEU A 103 8.92 13.29 7.79
C LEU A 103 9.83 14.08 6.84
N LEU A 104 9.40 14.25 5.59
CA LEU A 104 10.14 15.01 4.59
C LEU A 104 10.19 16.50 4.95
N GLY A 105 9.11 17.04 5.49
CA GLY A 105 9.04 18.41 5.97
C GLY A 105 10.01 18.72 7.10
N GLN A 106 10.06 17.84 8.09
CA GLN A 106 10.93 17.98 9.25
C GLN A 106 12.41 17.87 8.86
N LYS A 107 12.74 17.00 7.90
CA LYS A 107 14.12 16.80 7.47
C LYS A 107 14.61 17.85 6.47
N TYR A 108 13.76 18.26 5.53
CA TYR A 108 14.18 19.07 4.38
C TYR A 108 13.57 20.47 4.36
N GLY A 109 12.30 20.64 4.78
CA GLY A 109 11.63 21.93 4.81
C GLY A 109 10.21 21.91 4.28
N ASN A 110 9.53 23.06 4.37
CA ASN A 110 8.10 23.19 4.09
C ASN A 110 7.73 22.89 2.63
N LYS A 111 8.62 23.16 1.65
CA LYS A 111 8.30 22.90 0.24
C LYS A 111 8.28 21.39 -0.02
N ALA A 112 9.25 20.65 0.53
CA ALA A 112 9.28 19.20 0.44
C ALA A 112 8.03 18.57 1.09
N ARG A 113 7.63 19.10 2.26
CA ARG A 113 6.38 18.70 2.94
C ARG A 113 5.16 18.89 2.05
N ASP A 114 4.99 20.09 1.50
CA ASP A 114 3.78 20.50 0.79
C ASP A 114 3.61 19.70 -0.52
N VAL A 115 4.70 19.49 -1.27
CA VAL A 115 4.68 18.67 -2.50
C VAL A 115 4.34 17.21 -2.16
N ALA A 116 4.99 16.63 -1.15
CA ALA A 116 4.70 15.27 -0.71
C ALA A 116 3.25 15.12 -0.23
N ALA A 117 2.74 16.09 0.55
CA ALA A 117 1.39 16.07 1.09
C ALA A 117 0.34 16.15 -0.03
N LEU A 118 0.59 16.96 -1.07
CA LEU A 118 -0.29 17.06 -2.23
C LEU A 118 -0.33 15.74 -3.01
N VAL A 119 0.82 15.15 -3.32
CA VAL A 119 0.89 13.86 -4.03
C VAL A 119 0.20 12.75 -3.23
N ILE A 120 0.45 12.67 -1.93
CA ILE A 120 -0.21 11.71 -1.03
C ILE A 120 -1.72 11.95 -1.00
N GLY A 121 -2.15 13.21 -0.85
CA GLY A 121 -3.56 13.58 -0.82
C GLY A 121 -4.34 13.19 -2.08
N ILE A 122 -3.70 13.27 -3.25
CA ILE A 122 -4.27 12.89 -4.55
C ILE A 122 -4.27 11.37 -4.75
N THR A 123 -3.21 10.67 -4.30
CA THR A 123 -3.03 9.24 -4.59
C THR A 123 -3.73 8.32 -3.61
N PHE A 124 -3.93 8.71 -2.35
CA PHE A 124 -4.56 7.85 -1.35
C PHE A 124 -6.04 7.52 -1.63
N PRO A 125 -6.88 8.47 -2.11
CA PRO A 125 -8.23 8.15 -2.59
C PRO A 125 -8.25 7.08 -3.68
N ILE A 126 -7.28 7.11 -4.60
CA ILE A 126 -7.14 6.13 -5.68
C ILE A 126 -6.95 4.73 -5.10
N PHE A 127 -6.04 4.59 -4.12
CA PHE A 127 -5.80 3.31 -3.47
C PHE A 127 -7.01 2.86 -2.63
N ALA A 128 -7.65 3.79 -1.91
CA ALA A 128 -8.80 3.49 -1.05
C ALA A 128 -9.98 2.91 -1.84
N MET A 129 -10.23 3.43 -3.04
CA MET A 129 -11.31 2.99 -3.92
C MET A 129 -11.18 1.51 -4.36
N LYS A 130 -9.96 0.98 -4.51
CA LYS A 130 -9.71 -0.35 -5.10
C LYS A 130 -10.57 -1.45 -4.50
N ASN A 131 -10.51 -1.62 -3.18
CA ASN A 131 -11.23 -2.69 -2.48
C ASN A 131 -12.70 -2.34 -2.24
N VAL A 132 -13.06 -1.06 -2.22
CA VAL A 132 -14.46 -0.62 -2.21
C VAL A 132 -15.15 -1.08 -3.48
N LEU A 133 -14.49 -0.94 -4.64
CA LEU A 133 -15.06 -1.40 -5.89
C LEU A 133 -15.13 -2.94 -5.97
N ALA A 134 -14.12 -3.66 -5.47
CA ALA A 134 -14.19 -5.13 -5.40
C ALA A 134 -15.39 -5.63 -4.57
N ALA A 135 -15.64 -5.01 -3.41
CA ALA A 135 -16.84 -5.31 -2.62
C ALA A 135 -18.14 -4.90 -3.35
N ALA A 136 -18.14 -3.74 -4.01
CA ALA A 136 -19.28 -3.27 -4.78
C ALA A 136 -19.62 -4.23 -5.95
N SER A 137 -18.62 -4.77 -6.65
CA SER A 137 -18.81 -5.78 -7.70
C SER A 137 -19.49 -7.03 -7.16
N TYR A 138 -19.07 -7.52 -5.99
CA TYR A 138 -19.73 -8.66 -5.34
C TYR A 138 -21.19 -8.34 -5.00
N LEU A 139 -21.46 -7.22 -4.33
CA LEU A 139 -22.81 -6.81 -3.95
C LEU A 139 -23.70 -6.54 -5.17
N HIS A 140 -23.13 -6.08 -6.27
CA HIS A 140 -23.83 -5.92 -7.53
C HIS A 140 -24.29 -7.27 -8.10
N VAL A 141 -23.40 -8.26 -8.19
CA VAL A 141 -23.70 -9.59 -8.76
C VAL A 141 -24.72 -10.37 -7.90
N ILE A 142 -24.71 -10.18 -6.58
CA ILE A 142 -25.58 -10.91 -5.66
C ILE A 142 -26.92 -10.20 -5.41
N LEU A 143 -26.89 -8.88 -5.21
CA LEU A 143 -28.05 -8.12 -4.72
C LEU A 143 -28.58 -7.10 -5.74
N GLY A 144 -27.92 -6.94 -6.88
CA GLY A 144 -28.29 -5.94 -7.89
C GLY A 144 -28.02 -4.49 -7.45
N TRP A 145 -27.22 -4.29 -6.39
CA TRP A 145 -26.92 -2.94 -5.90
C TRP A 145 -26.09 -2.15 -6.92
N SER A 146 -26.35 -0.85 -7.02
CA SER A 146 -25.55 -0.01 -7.91
C SER A 146 -24.17 0.25 -7.30
N LEU A 147 -23.12 0.19 -8.13
CA LEU A 147 -21.74 0.44 -7.70
C LEU A 147 -21.57 1.81 -7.01
N PRO A 148 -22.16 2.92 -7.53
CA PRO A 148 -22.03 4.22 -6.87
C PRO A 148 -22.63 4.26 -5.46
N ILE A 149 -23.76 3.57 -5.22
CA ILE A 149 -24.40 3.54 -3.89
C ILE A 149 -23.48 2.84 -2.89
N VAL A 150 -22.92 1.67 -3.24
CA VAL A 150 -21.99 0.95 -2.35
C VAL A 150 -20.77 1.82 -2.02
N LEU A 151 -20.22 2.48 -3.04
CA LEU A 151 -19.02 3.28 -2.90
C LEU A 151 -19.26 4.51 -2.01
N ILE A 152 -20.36 5.24 -2.24
CA ILE A 152 -20.74 6.40 -1.41
C ILE A 152 -21.03 5.95 0.02
N ALA A 153 -21.82 4.90 0.23
CA ALA A 153 -22.17 4.41 1.56
C ALA A 153 -20.93 3.96 2.35
N THR A 154 -20.03 3.22 1.71
CA THR A 154 -18.78 2.74 2.33
C THR A 154 -17.88 3.92 2.71
N THR A 155 -17.72 4.88 1.80
CA THR A 155 -16.88 6.06 2.01
C THR A 155 -17.44 6.96 3.12
N LEU A 156 -18.74 7.23 3.11
CA LEU A 156 -19.40 8.01 4.16
C LEU A 156 -19.27 7.34 5.53
N LEU A 157 -19.49 6.03 5.61
CA LEU A 157 -19.33 5.30 6.86
C LEU A 157 -17.90 5.42 7.40
N VAL A 158 -16.90 5.23 6.54
CA VAL A 158 -15.48 5.41 6.89
C VAL A 158 -15.22 6.82 7.42
N ILE A 159 -15.69 7.85 6.73
CA ILE A 159 -15.54 9.24 7.18
C ILE A 159 -16.15 9.39 8.58
N ILE A 160 -17.39 8.93 8.80
CA ILE A 160 -18.08 9.10 10.08
C ILE A 160 -17.31 8.42 11.21
N TYR A 161 -16.99 7.12 11.09
CA TYR A 161 -16.38 6.41 12.21
C TYR A 161 -14.92 6.80 12.42
N VAL A 162 -14.13 7.08 11.37
CA VAL A 162 -12.74 7.53 11.55
C VAL A 162 -12.69 8.92 12.20
N SER A 163 -13.64 9.79 11.86
CA SER A 163 -13.74 11.16 12.39
C SER A 163 -13.97 11.24 13.90
N LEU A 164 -14.49 10.18 14.53
CA LEU A 164 -14.76 10.16 15.97
C LEU A 164 -13.49 9.89 16.78
N GLY A 165 -12.75 8.82 16.44
CA GLY A 165 -11.63 8.32 17.26
C GLY A 165 -10.26 8.33 16.59
N GLY A 166 -10.14 8.78 15.33
CA GLY A 166 -8.87 8.79 14.60
C GLY A 166 -8.24 7.40 14.52
N LEU A 167 -6.94 7.28 14.75
CA LEU A 167 -6.23 6.00 14.71
C LEU A 167 -6.77 4.97 15.72
N TRP A 168 -7.28 5.39 16.88
CA TRP A 168 -7.94 4.47 17.82
C TRP A 168 -9.23 3.91 17.24
N SER A 169 -10.00 4.70 16.49
CA SER A 169 -11.19 4.19 15.81
C SER A 169 -10.85 3.04 14.88
N LEU A 170 -9.77 3.20 14.10
CA LEU A 170 -9.25 2.13 13.23
C LEU A 170 -8.90 0.88 14.05
N ALA A 171 -8.20 1.03 15.19
CA ALA A 171 -7.82 -0.11 16.02
C ALA A 171 -9.02 -0.92 16.53
N TYR A 172 -10.11 -0.27 16.97
CA TYR A 172 -11.30 -0.97 17.47
C TYR A 172 -12.18 -1.52 16.33
N VAL A 173 -12.44 -0.70 15.30
CA VAL A 173 -13.28 -1.09 14.16
C VAL A 173 -12.65 -2.22 13.36
N GLN A 174 -11.32 -2.24 13.22
CA GLN A 174 -10.64 -3.33 12.53
C GLN A 174 -10.74 -4.68 13.25
N VAL A 175 -11.00 -4.74 14.56
CA VAL A 175 -11.30 -6.01 15.25
C VAL A 175 -12.57 -6.63 14.66
N ALA A 176 -13.66 -5.85 14.63
CA ALA A 176 -14.95 -6.31 14.14
C ALA A 176 -14.92 -6.60 12.63
N ASN A 177 -14.25 -5.75 11.85
CA ASN A 177 -14.12 -5.97 10.41
C ASN A 177 -13.27 -7.20 10.11
N LEU A 178 -12.14 -7.40 10.80
CA LEU A 178 -11.28 -8.56 10.57
C LEU A 178 -12.02 -9.85 10.91
N LEU A 179 -12.76 -9.87 12.01
CA LEU A 179 -13.56 -11.03 12.40
C LEU A 179 -14.61 -11.35 11.33
N LEU A 180 -15.41 -10.36 10.92
CA LEU A 180 -16.46 -10.55 9.92
C LEU A 180 -15.88 -10.97 8.56
N PHE A 181 -14.78 -10.35 8.15
CA PHE A 181 -14.08 -10.70 6.93
C PHE A 181 -13.53 -12.13 6.96
N THR A 182 -12.88 -12.52 8.06
CA THR A 182 -12.34 -13.87 8.25
C THR A 182 -13.44 -14.93 8.25
N VAL A 183 -14.55 -14.68 8.95
CA VAL A 183 -15.71 -15.58 8.96
C VAL A 183 -16.31 -15.69 7.56
N GLY A 184 -16.48 -14.57 6.84
CA GLY A 184 -16.93 -14.56 5.46
C GLY A 184 -16.04 -15.40 4.55
N LEU A 185 -14.71 -15.23 4.63
CA LEU A 185 -13.76 -16.04 3.87
C LEU A 185 -13.81 -17.52 4.23
N GLY A 186 -13.94 -17.87 5.52
CA GLY A 186 -14.06 -19.26 5.96
C GLY A 186 -15.32 -19.93 5.40
N VAL A 187 -16.45 -19.22 5.41
CA VAL A 187 -17.72 -19.71 4.84
C VAL A 187 -17.60 -19.87 3.31
N ALA A 188 -17.01 -18.88 2.62
CA ALA A 188 -16.73 -18.96 1.19
C ALA A 188 -15.85 -20.18 0.85
N ALA A 189 -14.78 -20.40 1.62
CA ALA A 189 -13.87 -21.53 1.43
C ALA A 189 -14.58 -22.87 1.62
N TYR A 190 -15.38 -23.01 2.68
CA TYR A 190 -16.12 -24.22 2.99
C TYR A 190 -17.09 -24.62 1.86
N PHE A 191 -17.92 -23.68 1.39
CA PHE A 191 -18.88 -23.98 0.33
C PHE A 191 -18.22 -24.17 -1.04
N SER A 192 -17.11 -23.47 -1.31
CA SER A 192 -16.35 -23.68 -2.55
C SER A 192 -15.67 -25.06 -2.56
N PHE A 193 -15.16 -25.52 -1.41
CA PHE A 193 -14.60 -26.85 -1.27
C PHE A 193 -15.65 -27.97 -1.42
N ARG A 194 -16.87 -27.78 -0.90
CA ARG A 194 -17.96 -28.74 -1.14
C ARG A 194 -18.44 -28.69 -2.59
N GLY A 195 -18.60 -27.49 -3.15
CA GLY A 195 -19.09 -27.27 -4.50
C GLY A 195 -18.18 -27.87 -5.57
N THR A 196 -16.87 -27.79 -5.41
CA THR A 196 -15.89 -28.44 -6.30
C THR A 196 -16.00 -29.97 -6.35
N ARG A 197 -16.64 -30.61 -5.36
CA ARG A 197 -16.94 -32.05 -5.38
C ARG A 197 -18.28 -32.38 -6.04
N SER A 198 -19.22 -31.44 -6.03
CA SER A 198 -20.61 -31.65 -6.49
C SER A 198 -20.82 -31.21 -7.94
N VAL A 199 -20.14 -30.16 -8.37
CA VAL A 199 -20.15 -29.71 -9.77
C VAL A 199 -19.41 -30.76 -10.57
N HIS A 200 -20.16 -31.59 -11.31
CA HIS A 200 -19.57 -32.48 -12.30
C HIS A 200 -18.79 -31.57 -13.24
N VAL A 201 -17.47 -31.78 -13.33
CA VAL A 201 -16.58 -30.95 -14.14
C VAL A 201 -16.80 -31.32 -15.62
N THR A 202 -18.01 -31.09 -16.13
CA THR A 202 -18.44 -31.42 -17.49
C THR A 202 -17.76 -30.54 -18.54
N HIS A 203 -17.13 -29.44 -18.11
CA HIS A 203 -16.24 -28.63 -18.92
C HIS A 203 -14.89 -28.48 -18.22
N LEU A 204 -14.13 -29.57 -18.09
CA LEU A 204 -12.68 -29.44 -18.16
C LEU A 204 -12.36 -28.95 -19.58
N GLN A 205 -12.52 -27.64 -19.84
CA GLN A 205 -11.56 -27.01 -20.72
C GLN A 205 -10.21 -27.42 -20.13
N THR A 206 -9.38 -28.12 -20.91
CA THR A 206 -8.02 -28.46 -20.50
C THR A 206 -7.35 -27.16 -20.13
N LEU A 207 -7.31 -26.87 -18.82
CA LEU A 207 -6.66 -25.69 -18.31
C LEU A 207 -5.19 -25.81 -18.74
N PRO A 208 -4.57 -24.71 -19.18
CA PRO A 208 -3.15 -24.76 -19.52
C PRO A 208 -2.35 -25.37 -18.36
N VAL A 209 -1.30 -26.13 -18.67
CA VAL A 209 -0.42 -26.72 -17.64
C VAL A 209 0.10 -25.63 -16.68
N SER A 210 0.32 -24.42 -17.19
CA SER A 210 0.72 -23.25 -16.40
C SER A 210 -0.28 -22.87 -15.29
N PHE A 211 -1.55 -23.26 -15.37
CA PHE A 211 -2.54 -22.98 -14.33
C PHE A 211 -2.25 -23.74 -13.02
N HIS A 212 -1.60 -24.91 -13.12
CA HIS A 212 -1.22 -25.74 -11.97
C HIS A 212 0.25 -25.55 -11.57
N ASP A 213 1.02 -24.82 -12.38
CA ASP A 213 2.41 -24.49 -12.11
C ASP A 213 2.50 -23.31 -11.13
N LEU A 214 3.32 -23.46 -10.08
CA LEU A 214 3.62 -22.38 -9.14
C LEU A 214 4.29 -21.18 -9.83
N PHE A 215 4.95 -21.38 -10.97
CA PHE A 215 5.58 -20.32 -11.75
C PHE A 215 4.81 -19.92 -13.01
N GLY A 216 3.55 -20.36 -13.14
CA GLY A 216 2.72 -20.17 -14.34
C GLY A 216 2.48 -18.72 -14.78
N VAL A 217 2.53 -17.74 -13.87
CA VAL A 217 2.46 -16.30 -14.20
C VAL A 217 3.71 -15.75 -14.89
N GLY A 218 4.80 -16.53 -14.91
CA GLY A 218 6.09 -16.15 -15.45
C GLY A 218 6.95 -15.29 -14.50
N ALA A 219 8.27 -15.35 -14.69
CA ALA A 219 9.24 -14.64 -13.86
C ALA A 219 9.10 -13.11 -13.92
N SER A 220 8.59 -12.56 -15.03
CA SER A 220 8.39 -11.11 -15.21
C SER A 220 7.34 -10.57 -14.25
N THR A 221 6.18 -11.24 -14.19
CA THR A 221 5.09 -10.91 -13.26
C THR A 221 5.55 -11.02 -11.81
N LEU A 222 6.29 -12.08 -11.47
CA LEU A 222 6.85 -12.26 -10.13
C LEU A 222 7.78 -11.10 -9.75
N LEU A 223 8.73 -10.73 -10.62
CA LEU A 223 9.62 -9.61 -10.36
C LEU A 223 8.87 -8.29 -10.22
N VAL A 224 7.80 -8.07 -10.98
CA VAL A 224 6.94 -6.88 -10.82
C VAL A 224 6.23 -6.89 -9.47
N TRP A 225 5.65 -8.00 -9.03
CA TRP A 225 4.96 -8.08 -7.73
C TRP A 225 5.91 -7.88 -6.55
N PHE A 226 7.04 -8.59 -6.53
CA PHE A 226 8.06 -8.43 -5.50
C PHE A 226 8.66 -7.03 -5.52
N GLY A 227 9.04 -6.53 -6.71
CA GLY A 227 9.60 -5.21 -6.87
C GLY A 227 8.66 -4.09 -6.43
N MET A 228 7.40 -4.13 -6.86
CA MET A 228 6.36 -3.19 -6.44
C MET A 228 6.15 -3.22 -4.93
N ASN A 229 5.99 -4.42 -4.34
CA ASN A 229 5.70 -4.53 -2.90
C ASN A 229 6.89 -4.15 -2.03
N LEU A 230 8.13 -4.44 -2.46
CA LEU A 230 9.36 -4.00 -1.77
C LEU A 230 9.55 -2.47 -1.85
N LEU A 231 9.23 -1.84 -2.99
CA LEU A 231 9.21 -0.37 -3.09
C LEU A 231 8.11 0.25 -2.21
N ASN A 232 6.97 -0.44 -2.10
CA ASN A 232 5.92 -0.02 -1.17
C ASN A 232 6.39 -0.11 0.28
N SER A 233 7.30 -1.03 0.64
CA SER A 233 7.84 -1.17 2.01
C SER A 233 8.49 0.10 2.54
N VAL A 234 8.93 1.04 1.70
CA VAL A 234 9.53 2.34 2.12
C VAL A 234 8.60 3.54 1.92
N SER A 235 7.38 3.33 1.40
CA SER A 235 6.41 4.41 1.12
C SER A 235 4.99 4.17 1.68
N ALA A 236 4.73 3.01 2.28
CA ALA A 236 3.44 2.61 2.85
C ALA A 236 3.11 3.36 4.16
N GLN A 237 2.70 4.62 4.04
CA GLN A 237 2.41 5.50 5.20
C GLN A 237 1.40 4.90 6.20
N ALA A 238 0.35 4.22 5.75
CA ALA A 238 -0.65 3.61 6.64
C ALA A 238 -0.06 2.49 7.52
N GLU A 239 0.87 1.71 6.95
CA GLU A 239 1.65 0.72 7.69
C GLU A 239 2.57 1.41 8.71
N PHE A 240 3.31 2.43 8.28
CA PHE A 240 4.22 3.16 9.14
C PHE A 240 3.52 3.86 10.31
N GLN A 241 2.35 4.46 10.06
CA GLN A 241 1.51 5.05 11.11
C GLN A 241 1.12 4.00 12.15
N THR A 242 0.73 2.81 11.71
CA THR A 242 0.33 1.71 12.60
C THR A 242 1.50 1.22 13.46
N ILE A 243 2.65 0.92 12.83
CA ILE A 243 3.81 0.37 13.55
C ILE A 243 4.50 1.43 14.45
N ALA A 244 4.53 2.70 14.02
CA ALA A 244 5.09 3.79 14.82
C ALA A 244 4.25 4.05 16.09
N SER A 245 2.95 3.76 16.03
CA SER A 245 2.01 3.88 17.15
C SER A 245 2.15 2.78 18.22
N ALA A 246 3.02 1.78 18.02
CA ALA A 246 3.32 0.75 19.00
C ALA A 246 3.78 1.36 20.36
N LYS A 247 3.76 0.58 21.44
CA LYS A 247 4.32 1.00 22.74
C LYS A 247 5.84 0.94 22.77
N ASN A 248 6.44 0.00 22.04
CA ASN A 248 7.88 -0.10 21.83
C ASN A 248 8.17 -0.94 20.57
N VAL A 249 9.43 -0.91 20.12
CA VAL A 249 9.88 -1.66 18.93
C VAL A 249 9.57 -3.15 19.05
N LYS A 250 9.81 -3.77 20.21
CA LYS A 250 9.57 -5.20 20.43
C LYS A 250 8.11 -5.59 20.21
N LYS A 251 7.17 -4.82 20.77
CA LYS A 251 5.72 -5.07 20.61
C LYS A 251 5.25 -4.81 19.18
N GLY A 252 5.80 -3.79 18.52
CA GLY A 252 5.52 -3.52 17.11
C GLY A 252 5.98 -4.68 16.23
N LYS A 253 7.24 -5.12 16.35
CA LYS A 253 7.79 -6.25 15.58
C LYS A 253 7.00 -7.53 15.81
N MET A 254 6.69 -7.86 17.07
CA MET A 254 5.89 -9.04 17.39
C MET A 254 4.50 -9.00 16.75
N GLY A 255 3.83 -7.84 16.75
CA GLY A 255 2.54 -7.69 16.08
C GLY A 255 2.61 -7.95 14.57
N VAL A 256 3.65 -7.43 13.90
CA VAL A 256 3.86 -7.67 12.47
C VAL A 256 4.20 -9.14 12.20
N TYR A 257 5.07 -9.78 12.99
CA TYR A 257 5.42 -11.20 12.80
C TYR A 257 4.21 -12.12 12.96
N LEU A 258 3.38 -11.91 13.98
CA LEU A 258 2.13 -12.65 14.13
C LEU A 258 1.19 -12.42 12.95
N SER A 259 1.14 -11.17 12.45
CA SER A 259 0.34 -10.84 11.27
C SER A 259 0.83 -11.58 10.04
N SER A 260 2.15 -11.61 9.79
CA SER A 260 2.74 -12.32 8.66
C SER A 260 2.41 -13.81 8.65
N VAL A 261 2.33 -14.47 9.81
CA VAL A 261 1.92 -15.88 9.91
C VAL A 261 0.46 -16.06 9.48
N VAL A 262 -0.44 -15.20 9.97
CA VAL A 262 -1.86 -15.28 9.61
C VAL A 262 -2.10 -14.90 8.16
N LEU A 263 -1.30 -13.99 7.60
CA LEU A 263 -1.40 -13.57 6.20
C LEU A 263 -1.12 -14.73 5.22
N ILE A 264 -0.42 -15.80 5.63
CA ILE A 264 -0.27 -17.01 4.82
C ILE A 264 -1.65 -17.62 4.50
N ALA A 265 -2.54 -17.71 5.49
CA ALA A 265 -3.90 -18.18 5.26
C ALA A 265 -4.70 -17.24 4.35
N PHE A 266 -4.49 -15.92 4.50
CA PHE A 266 -5.08 -14.91 3.63
C PHE A 266 -4.50 -14.87 2.21
N ALA A 267 -3.37 -15.55 1.96
CA ALA A 267 -2.85 -15.77 0.61
C ALA A 267 -3.46 -17.04 -0.03
N VAL A 268 -3.57 -18.11 0.76
CA VAL A 268 -4.02 -19.42 0.27
C VAL A 268 -5.52 -19.43 -0.01
N VAL A 269 -6.34 -18.91 0.92
CA VAL A 269 -7.79 -18.99 0.80
C VAL A 269 -8.32 -18.24 -0.43
N PRO A 270 -7.98 -16.95 -0.67
CA PRO A 270 -8.49 -16.23 -1.84
C PRO A 270 -8.00 -16.81 -3.16
N ALA A 271 -6.75 -17.30 -3.23
CA ALA A 271 -6.26 -18.01 -4.40
C ALA A 271 -7.08 -19.27 -4.71
N TRP A 272 -7.41 -20.06 -3.68
CA TRP A 272 -8.30 -21.21 -3.82
C TRP A 272 -9.69 -20.80 -4.32
N LEU A 273 -10.27 -19.72 -3.78
CA LEU A 273 -11.58 -19.22 -4.22
C LEU A 273 -11.58 -18.83 -5.70
N GLY A 274 -10.50 -18.20 -6.19
CA GLY A 274 -10.34 -17.85 -7.61
C GLY A 274 -10.23 -19.08 -8.51
N VAL A 275 -9.45 -20.08 -8.11
CA VAL A 275 -9.35 -21.37 -8.82
C VAL A 275 -10.69 -22.10 -8.86
N ALA A 276 -11.40 -22.17 -7.73
CA ALA A 276 -12.73 -22.77 -7.65
C ALA A 276 -13.74 -22.05 -8.56
N ALA A 277 -13.71 -20.72 -8.59
CA ALA A 277 -14.53 -19.92 -9.49
C ALA A 277 -14.21 -20.17 -10.97
N ARG A 278 -12.93 -20.38 -11.32
CA ARG A 278 -12.51 -20.69 -12.70
C ARG A 278 -13.01 -22.06 -13.15
N MET A 279 -12.95 -23.05 -12.27
CA MET A 279 -13.45 -24.40 -12.56
C MET A 279 -14.98 -24.46 -12.64
N GLY A 280 -15.67 -23.74 -11.76
CA GLY A 280 -17.14 -23.78 -11.69
C GLY A 280 -17.86 -22.77 -12.58
N HIS A 281 -17.19 -21.70 -13.01
CA HIS A 281 -17.79 -20.62 -13.82
C HIS A 281 -16.78 -19.96 -14.80
N PRO A 282 -16.29 -20.68 -15.82
CA PRO A 282 -15.17 -20.25 -16.66
C PRO A 282 -15.44 -19.10 -17.65
N LEU A 283 -16.70 -18.76 -17.95
CA LEU A 283 -17.04 -17.81 -19.04
C LEU A 283 -17.13 -16.33 -18.59
N GLN A 284 -16.52 -15.97 -17.46
CA GLN A 284 -16.57 -14.60 -16.93
C GLN A 284 -15.33 -13.79 -17.26
N LYS A 285 -15.52 -12.47 -17.36
CA LYS A 285 -14.47 -11.49 -17.71
C LYS A 285 -13.33 -11.48 -16.71
N ASN A 286 -13.62 -11.64 -15.41
CA ASN A 286 -12.64 -11.56 -14.33
C ASN A 286 -13.10 -12.37 -13.11
N GLY A 287 -12.17 -12.68 -12.21
CA GLY A 287 -12.44 -13.52 -11.03
C GLY A 287 -13.34 -12.84 -10.00
N LEU A 288 -13.31 -11.50 -9.92
CA LEU A 288 -14.17 -10.73 -9.00
C LEU A 288 -15.66 -10.80 -9.35
N LEU A 289 -16.00 -11.02 -10.62
CA LEU A 289 -17.37 -11.29 -11.08
C LEU A 289 -17.68 -12.79 -11.05
N ALA A 290 -16.70 -13.63 -11.41
CA ALA A 290 -16.87 -15.08 -11.47
C ALA A 290 -17.14 -15.71 -10.11
N PHE A 291 -16.40 -15.29 -9.07
CA PHE A 291 -16.53 -15.86 -7.74
C PHE A 291 -17.94 -15.72 -7.13
N PRO A 292 -18.56 -14.53 -7.07
CA PRO A 292 -19.93 -14.41 -6.59
C PRO A 292 -20.94 -15.18 -7.46
N ALA A 293 -20.72 -15.27 -8.78
CA ALA A 293 -21.58 -16.08 -9.66
C ALA A 293 -21.47 -17.58 -9.35
N TYR A 294 -20.25 -18.08 -9.16
CA TYR A 294 -19.97 -19.44 -8.73
C TYR A 294 -20.59 -19.73 -7.35
N LEU A 295 -20.45 -18.80 -6.40
CA LEU A 295 -20.98 -18.98 -5.05
C LEU A 295 -22.51 -19.13 -5.02
N LYS A 296 -23.23 -18.48 -5.95
CA LYS A 296 -24.69 -18.66 -6.12
C LYS A 296 -25.08 -20.10 -6.48
N ILE A 297 -24.18 -20.86 -7.11
CA ILE A 297 -24.41 -22.25 -7.51
C ILE A 297 -24.16 -23.19 -6.33
N VAL A 298 -23.15 -22.92 -5.51
CA VAL A 298 -22.61 -23.89 -4.55
C VAL A 298 -22.99 -23.62 -3.08
N ALA A 299 -23.54 -22.45 -2.78
CA ALA A 299 -23.83 -22.03 -1.40
C ALA A 299 -25.30 -21.66 -1.19
N PRO A 300 -25.87 -21.92 0.01
CA PRO A 300 -27.20 -21.46 0.37
C PRO A 300 -27.23 -19.93 0.55
N HIS A 301 -28.43 -19.34 0.45
CA HIS A 301 -28.61 -17.89 0.47
C HIS A 301 -27.99 -17.19 1.69
N TRP A 302 -28.11 -17.76 2.89
CA TRP A 302 -27.55 -17.17 4.12
C TRP A 302 -26.01 -17.06 4.05
N ALA A 303 -25.34 -18.02 3.42
CA ALA A 303 -23.89 -18.04 3.29
C ALA A 303 -23.42 -16.96 2.32
N ILE A 304 -24.13 -16.80 1.19
CA ILE A 304 -23.86 -15.75 0.19
C ILE A 304 -23.97 -14.36 0.82
N VAL A 305 -25.00 -14.16 1.66
CA VAL A 305 -25.20 -12.92 2.44
C VAL A 305 -24.03 -12.66 3.39
N LEU A 306 -23.61 -13.68 4.16
CA LEU A 306 -22.50 -13.54 5.10
C LEU A 306 -21.16 -13.27 4.42
N VAL A 307 -20.89 -13.91 3.27
CA VAL A 307 -19.72 -13.62 2.43
C VAL A 307 -19.76 -12.19 1.91
N GLY A 308 -20.94 -11.70 1.49
CA GLY A 308 -21.12 -10.31 1.05
C GLY A 308 -20.83 -9.29 2.15
N LEU A 309 -21.25 -9.57 3.37
CA LEU A 309 -20.88 -8.76 4.55
C LEU A 309 -19.37 -8.79 4.81
N GLY A 310 -18.71 -9.94 4.63
CA GLY A 310 -17.25 -10.06 4.70
C GLY A 310 -16.51 -9.25 3.65
N PHE A 311 -16.98 -9.26 2.39
CA PHE A 311 -16.45 -8.42 1.31
C PHE A 311 -16.58 -6.93 1.65
N TRP A 312 -17.73 -6.52 2.19
CA TRP A 312 -17.93 -5.13 2.61
C TRP A 312 -17.03 -4.76 3.80
N ALA A 313 -16.86 -5.64 4.78
CA ALA A 313 -15.90 -5.46 5.86
C ALA A 313 -14.45 -5.31 5.34
N SER A 314 -14.06 -6.10 4.33
CA SER A 314 -12.77 -5.96 3.65
C SER A 314 -12.61 -4.57 3.02
N ALA A 315 -13.63 -4.04 2.34
CA ALA A 315 -13.60 -2.69 1.80
C ALA A 315 -13.41 -1.62 2.89
N LEU A 316 -14.13 -1.74 4.01
CA LEU A 316 -14.00 -0.83 5.15
C LEU A 316 -12.58 -0.89 5.74
N ILE A 317 -12.00 -2.08 5.88
CA ILE A 317 -10.63 -2.29 6.37
C ILE A 317 -9.59 -1.56 5.52
N TRP A 318 -9.71 -1.64 4.19
CA TRP A 318 -8.72 -1.05 3.29
C TRP A 318 -8.89 0.47 3.16
N CYS A 319 -10.14 0.91 3.05
CA CYS A 319 -10.49 2.30 2.83
C CYS A 319 -10.10 3.19 4.03
N ALA A 320 -10.37 2.76 5.27
CA ALA A 320 -10.15 3.60 6.46
C ALA A 320 -8.70 4.03 6.71
N PRO A 321 -7.70 3.12 6.75
CA PRO A 321 -6.30 3.50 6.95
C PRO A 321 -5.80 4.44 5.87
N LEU A 322 -6.18 4.21 4.60
CA LEU A 322 -5.77 5.07 3.50
C LEU A 322 -6.43 6.45 3.58
N MET A 323 -7.74 6.53 3.83
CA MET A 323 -8.39 7.83 4.02
C MET A 323 -7.81 8.58 5.23
N PHE A 324 -7.53 7.89 6.33
CA PHE A 324 -6.94 8.51 7.51
C PHE A 324 -5.52 9.01 7.25
N SER A 325 -4.66 8.17 6.66
CA SER A 325 -3.28 8.53 6.31
C SER A 325 -3.23 9.68 5.30
N GLY A 326 -4.01 9.59 4.22
CA GLY A 326 -4.10 10.64 3.23
C GLY A 326 -4.59 11.93 3.87
N ALA A 327 -5.64 11.87 4.69
CA ALA A 327 -6.22 13.06 5.33
C ALA A 327 -5.29 13.68 6.38
N SER A 328 -4.43 12.87 6.99
CA SER A 328 -3.35 13.37 7.86
C SER A 328 -2.40 14.25 7.07
N SER A 329 -1.93 13.78 5.91
CA SER A 329 -1.04 14.55 5.03
C SER A 329 -1.71 15.79 4.46
N LEU A 330 -2.91 15.65 3.89
CA LEU A 330 -3.63 16.78 3.29
C LEU A 330 -4.06 17.81 4.36
N GLY A 331 -4.62 17.34 5.48
CA GLY A 331 -5.20 18.21 6.51
C GLY A 331 -4.15 18.85 7.40
N LEU A 332 -3.21 18.07 7.91
CA LEU A 332 -2.23 18.58 8.87
C LEU A 332 -0.97 19.11 8.22
N ASP A 333 -0.48 18.49 7.16
CA ASP A 333 0.79 18.91 6.58
C ASP A 333 0.59 20.02 5.54
N LEU A 334 -0.48 19.97 4.75
CA LEU A 334 -0.73 20.96 3.70
C LEU A 334 -1.66 22.11 4.14
N LEU A 335 -2.82 21.81 4.74
CA LEU A 335 -3.82 22.82 5.09
C LEU A 335 -3.50 23.56 6.40
N ASN A 336 -2.73 22.97 7.32
CA ASN A 336 -2.40 23.58 8.61
C ASN A 336 -1.15 24.49 8.55
N ARG A 337 -1.14 25.48 7.65
CA ARG A 337 0.06 26.29 7.31
C ARG A 337 0.57 27.22 8.42
N LYS A 338 -0.29 27.68 9.33
CA LYS A 338 0.11 28.56 10.44
C LYS A 338 0.38 27.71 11.67
N SER A 339 1.67 27.50 11.94
CA SER A 339 2.28 26.93 13.16
C SER A 339 1.40 27.06 14.42
N LEU A 340 1.38 26.02 15.27
CA LEU A 340 0.87 26.00 16.66
C LEU A 340 -0.61 25.70 16.93
N SER A 341 -1.33 25.01 16.06
CA SER A 341 -2.57 24.37 16.55
C SER A 341 -2.26 23.06 17.31
N HIS A 342 -1.73 23.15 18.53
CA HIS A 342 -1.87 22.06 19.53
C HIS A 342 -3.34 21.81 19.89
N ASN A 343 -4.24 22.71 19.46
CA ASN A 343 -5.66 22.57 19.61
C ASN A 343 -6.17 21.32 18.88
N HIS A 344 -6.49 20.33 19.71
CA HIS A 344 -7.02 19.03 19.32
C HIS A 344 -8.25 19.13 18.40
N ASP A 345 -9.16 20.08 18.65
CA ASP A 345 -10.39 20.23 17.88
C ASP A 345 -10.14 20.77 16.48
N ARG A 346 -9.15 21.64 16.31
CA ARG A 346 -8.76 22.13 14.98
C ARG A 346 -8.08 21.02 14.16
N ILE A 347 -7.18 20.23 14.76
CA ILE A 347 -6.58 19.06 14.11
C ILE A 347 -7.66 18.08 13.64
N ARG A 348 -8.60 17.75 14.52
CA ARG A 348 -9.74 16.89 14.19
C ARG A 348 -10.59 17.47 13.07
N ARG A 349 -10.89 18.78 13.08
CA ARG A 349 -11.64 19.45 11.99
C ARG A 349 -10.93 19.41 10.65
N LEU A 350 -9.61 19.64 10.62
CA LEU A 350 -8.83 19.61 9.39
C LEU A 350 -8.77 18.19 8.80
N VAL A 351 -8.50 17.18 9.63
CA VAL A 351 -8.51 15.77 9.17
C VAL A 351 -9.90 15.37 8.66
N ARG A 352 -10.97 15.79 9.33
CA ARG A 352 -12.36 15.58 8.86
C ARG A 352 -12.62 16.22 7.50
N LEU A 353 -12.26 17.49 7.34
CA LEU A 353 -12.40 18.20 6.07
C LEU A 353 -11.62 17.50 4.97
N SER A 354 -10.39 17.07 5.25
CA SER A 354 -9.57 16.33 4.28
C SER A 354 -10.14 14.96 3.94
N MET A 355 -10.74 14.24 4.90
CA MET A 355 -11.45 12.99 4.60
C MET A 355 -12.70 13.23 3.74
N LEU A 356 -13.42 14.32 3.94
CA LEU A 356 -14.54 14.70 3.06
C LEU A 356 -14.06 15.01 1.64
N ILE A 357 -12.98 15.78 1.50
CA ILE A 357 -12.34 16.05 0.20
C ILE A 357 -11.94 14.74 -0.49
N GLN A 358 -11.29 13.85 0.24
CA GLN A 358 -10.89 12.55 -0.29
C GLN A 358 -12.08 11.66 -0.64
N GLY A 359 -13.15 11.68 0.15
CA GLY A 359 -14.37 10.96 -0.18
C GLY A 359 -15.01 11.45 -1.48
N MET A 360 -15.02 12.76 -1.71
CA MET A 360 -15.44 13.33 -3.00
C MET A 360 -14.51 12.87 -4.13
N MET A 361 -13.20 12.85 -3.91
CA MET A 361 -12.23 12.35 -4.90
C MET A 361 -12.45 10.86 -5.24
N ILE A 362 -12.75 10.00 -4.26
CA ILE A 362 -13.09 8.58 -4.50
C ILE A 362 -14.29 8.47 -5.45
N VAL A 363 -15.36 9.22 -5.20
CA VAL A 363 -16.56 9.23 -6.06
C VAL A 363 -16.22 9.75 -7.46
N LEU A 364 -15.50 10.86 -7.55
CA LEU A 364 -15.09 11.44 -8.83
C LEU A 364 -14.20 10.48 -9.65
N TYR A 365 -13.24 9.81 -9.02
CA TYR A 365 -12.38 8.83 -9.70
C TYR A 365 -13.17 7.61 -10.19
N ALA A 366 -14.12 7.13 -9.39
CA ALA A 366 -14.99 6.03 -9.78
C ALA A 366 -15.85 6.37 -11.00
N LEU A 367 -16.38 7.60 -11.05
CA LEU A 367 -17.23 8.07 -12.14
C LEU A 367 -16.43 8.47 -13.37
N ALA A 368 -15.21 8.98 -13.21
CA ALA A 368 -14.37 9.42 -14.31
C ALA A 368 -13.87 8.25 -15.18
N ARG A 369 -13.58 7.08 -14.57
CA ARG A 369 -13.25 5.85 -15.31
C ARG A 369 -13.87 4.61 -14.65
N PRO A 370 -15.17 4.36 -14.88
CA PRO A 370 -15.87 3.21 -14.30
C PRO A 370 -15.26 1.90 -14.80
N GLY A 371 -14.84 1.03 -13.88
CA GLY A 371 -14.33 -0.31 -14.22
C GLY A 371 -12.84 -0.38 -14.57
N ASP A 372 -12.11 0.74 -14.68
CA ASP A 372 -10.69 0.76 -15.03
C ASP A 372 -9.76 0.79 -13.80
N LEU A 373 -9.98 -0.13 -12.86
CA LEU A 373 -9.16 -0.18 -11.63
C LEU A 373 -7.67 -0.37 -11.90
N ALA A 374 -7.32 -1.15 -12.92
CA ALA A 374 -5.93 -1.38 -13.30
C ALA A 374 -5.25 -0.06 -13.71
N TRP A 375 -5.96 0.81 -14.42
CA TRP A 375 -5.46 2.12 -14.81
C TRP A 375 -5.17 3.00 -13.60
N TRP A 376 -6.16 3.09 -12.70
CA TRP A 376 -6.04 3.84 -11.45
C TRP A 376 -4.89 3.31 -10.58
N ALA A 377 -4.70 1.99 -10.51
CA ALA A 377 -3.60 1.38 -9.79
C ALA A 377 -2.23 1.79 -10.35
N VAL A 378 -2.03 1.72 -11.68
CA VAL A 378 -0.78 2.13 -12.33
C VAL A 378 -0.52 3.62 -12.12
N PHE A 379 -1.55 4.47 -12.31
CA PHE A 379 -1.44 5.92 -12.12
C PHE A 379 -1.07 6.27 -10.67
N GLY A 380 -1.81 5.75 -9.68
CA GLY A 380 -1.57 6.01 -8.27
C GLY A 380 -0.18 5.54 -7.81
N LEU A 381 0.23 4.33 -8.19
CA LEU A 381 1.55 3.78 -7.84
C LEU A 381 2.68 4.58 -8.46
N THR A 382 2.56 4.96 -9.73
CA THR A 382 3.58 5.75 -10.43
C THR A 382 3.80 7.09 -9.75
N LEU A 383 2.71 7.85 -9.49
CA LEU A 383 2.80 9.16 -8.84
C LEU A 383 3.38 9.06 -7.43
N ARG A 384 2.84 8.15 -6.60
CA ARG A 384 3.27 8.04 -5.21
C ARG A 384 4.70 7.54 -5.10
N ASN A 385 5.07 6.47 -5.83
CA ASN A 385 6.40 5.89 -5.68
C ASN A 385 7.49 6.83 -6.21
N ALA A 386 7.24 7.51 -7.33
CA ALA A 386 8.15 8.51 -7.87
C ALA A 386 8.40 9.67 -6.88
N ALA A 387 7.36 10.14 -6.20
CA ALA A 387 7.49 11.26 -5.26
C ALA A 387 8.00 10.86 -3.87
N ILE A 388 7.72 9.65 -3.38
CA ILE A 388 7.91 9.33 -1.96
C ILE A 388 9.08 8.37 -1.70
N VAL A 389 9.34 7.40 -2.59
CA VAL A 389 10.34 6.33 -2.34
C VAL A 389 11.74 6.91 -2.21
N GLY A 390 12.23 7.62 -3.23
CA GLY A 390 13.57 8.20 -3.23
C GLY A 390 13.80 9.18 -2.07
N PRO A 391 12.90 10.14 -1.84
CA PRO A 391 13.01 11.06 -0.72
C PRO A 391 13.00 10.35 0.65
N THR A 392 12.17 9.33 0.85
CA THR A 392 12.13 8.59 2.13
C THR A 392 13.42 7.80 2.35
N LEU A 393 13.95 7.13 1.32
CA LEU A 393 15.26 6.48 1.38
C LEU A 393 16.37 7.46 1.73
N SER A 394 16.31 8.68 1.19
CA SER A 394 17.29 9.74 1.47
C SER A 394 17.26 10.17 2.93
N VAL A 395 16.07 10.28 3.56
CA VAL A 395 15.97 10.58 4.99
C VAL A 395 16.67 9.52 5.83
N LEU A 396 16.51 8.24 5.46
CA LEU A 396 17.02 7.11 6.24
C LEU A 396 18.51 6.86 6.02
N LEU A 397 19.01 7.10 4.81
CA LEU A 397 20.32 6.63 4.37
C LEU A 397 21.32 7.76 4.11
N TRP A 398 20.88 8.95 3.70
CA TRP A 398 21.79 10.00 3.23
C TRP A 398 21.51 11.37 3.87
N PRO A 399 22.25 11.73 4.94
CA PRO A 399 22.05 13.02 5.61
C PRO A 399 22.42 14.24 4.75
N ALA A 400 23.13 14.03 3.64
CA ALA A 400 23.70 15.10 2.82
C ALA A 400 22.68 15.83 1.92
N VAL A 401 21.56 15.19 1.61
CA VAL A 401 20.57 15.68 0.64
C VAL A 401 19.91 16.98 1.14
N ARG A 402 19.63 17.93 0.23
CA ARG A 402 19.01 19.22 0.52
C ARG A 402 17.59 19.34 -0.03
N GLU A 403 16.83 20.32 0.46
CA GLU A 403 15.41 20.53 0.09
C GLU A 403 15.19 20.72 -1.41
N LYS A 404 16.04 21.52 -2.07
CA LYS A 404 15.91 21.82 -3.50
C LYS A 404 16.00 20.54 -4.35
N THR A 405 17.01 19.71 -4.09
CA THR A 405 17.18 18.40 -4.74
C THR A 405 15.96 17.50 -4.52
N ILE A 406 15.43 17.43 -3.30
CA ILE A 406 14.26 16.60 -2.97
C ILE A 406 13.00 17.07 -3.69
N VAL A 407 12.72 18.37 -3.70
CA VAL A 407 11.53 18.91 -4.41
C VAL A 407 11.65 18.66 -5.91
N PHE A 408 12.83 18.90 -6.49
CA PHE A 408 13.06 18.66 -7.91
C PHE A 408 12.94 17.17 -8.25
N SER A 409 13.41 16.27 -7.39
CA SER A 409 13.28 14.82 -7.61
C SER A 409 11.84 14.34 -7.63
N MET A 410 11.00 14.85 -6.71
CA MET A 410 9.57 14.53 -6.70
C MET A 410 8.89 14.95 -7.99
N ILE A 411 9.12 16.19 -8.43
CA ILE A 411 8.49 16.76 -9.62
C ILE A 411 8.98 16.03 -10.87
N ALA A 412 10.30 15.91 -11.03
CA ALA A 412 10.91 15.24 -12.18
C ALA A 412 10.48 13.77 -12.28
N GLY A 413 10.47 13.03 -11.16
CA GLY A 413 10.02 11.64 -11.12
C GLY A 413 8.56 11.48 -11.52
N VAL A 414 7.66 12.33 -10.98
CA VAL A 414 6.24 12.30 -11.33
C VAL A 414 6.02 12.61 -12.81
N LEU A 415 6.66 13.68 -13.32
CA LEU A 415 6.54 14.06 -14.73
C LEU A 415 7.10 12.99 -15.67
N ALA A 416 8.21 12.34 -15.31
CA ALA A 416 8.78 11.29 -16.14
C ALA A 416 7.93 10.03 -16.14
N GLY A 417 7.45 9.57 -14.98
CA GLY A 417 6.56 8.41 -14.92
C GLY A 417 5.24 8.64 -15.67
N PHE A 418 4.65 9.84 -15.50
CA PHE A 418 3.43 10.22 -16.22
C PHE A 418 3.68 10.36 -17.72
N GLY A 419 4.74 11.07 -18.12
CA GLY A 419 5.14 11.25 -19.52
C GLY A 419 5.45 9.92 -20.21
N TRP A 420 6.09 8.98 -19.50
CA TRP A 420 6.35 7.64 -20.01
C TRP A 420 5.05 6.89 -20.32
N ASN A 421 4.06 6.94 -19.41
CA ASN A 421 2.77 6.31 -19.66
C ASN A 421 1.95 7.07 -20.74
N ALA A 422 2.13 8.39 -20.85
CA ALA A 422 1.40 9.20 -21.84
C ALA A 422 1.74 8.82 -23.30
N VAL A 423 2.96 8.33 -23.56
CA VAL A 423 3.38 7.85 -24.90
C VAL A 423 2.48 6.72 -25.41
N THR A 424 1.96 5.86 -24.53
CA THR A 424 1.04 4.77 -24.89
C THR A 424 -0.43 5.11 -24.59
N GLY A 425 -0.78 6.40 -24.59
CA GLY A 425 -2.15 6.87 -24.36
C GLY A 425 -2.62 6.64 -22.92
N LEU A 426 -1.70 6.61 -21.95
CA LEU A 426 -1.99 6.28 -20.55
C LEU A 426 -2.61 4.88 -20.42
N SER A 427 -2.03 3.86 -21.05
CA SER A 427 -2.55 2.50 -20.93
C SER A 427 -2.24 1.88 -19.55
N ALA A 428 -3.10 0.95 -19.12
CA ALA A 428 -2.88 0.18 -17.89
C ALA A 428 -1.99 -1.05 -18.10
N THR A 429 -1.81 -1.47 -19.35
CA THR A 429 -1.19 -2.76 -19.72
C THR A 429 -0.10 -2.63 -20.78
N VAL A 430 -0.18 -1.60 -21.63
CA VAL A 430 0.78 -1.37 -22.71
C VAL A 430 1.68 -0.20 -22.35
N PHE A 431 2.98 -0.44 -22.27
CA PHE A 431 3.96 0.58 -21.91
C PHE A 431 5.05 0.68 -22.97
N PRO A 432 5.69 1.86 -23.14
CA PRO A 432 6.84 1.98 -24.03
C PRO A 432 7.92 0.96 -23.65
N PHE A 433 8.36 0.18 -24.64
CA PHE A 433 9.35 -0.89 -24.46
C PHE A 433 8.97 -1.96 -23.42
N GLY A 434 7.69 -2.08 -23.05
CA GLY A 434 7.23 -2.96 -21.98
C GLY A 434 7.67 -2.54 -20.57
N ILE A 435 8.21 -1.32 -20.41
CA ILE A 435 8.71 -0.81 -19.14
C ILE A 435 7.58 -0.14 -18.36
N ASN A 436 7.25 -0.70 -17.20
CA ASN A 436 6.26 -0.09 -16.32
C ASN A 436 6.68 1.33 -15.89
N PRO A 437 5.80 2.34 -16.00
CA PRO A 437 6.12 3.74 -15.71
C PRO A 437 6.54 4.02 -14.27
N MET A 438 6.16 3.15 -13.32
CA MET A 438 6.60 3.23 -11.92
C MET A 438 8.14 3.14 -11.81
N TRP A 439 8.77 2.26 -12.60
CA TRP A 439 10.23 2.08 -12.61
C TRP A 439 10.94 3.34 -13.11
N VAL A 440 10.40 3.94 -14.18
CA VAL A 440 10.94 5.17 -14.77
C VAL A 440 10.83 6.34 -13.81
N GLY A 441 9.64 6.58 -13.24
CA GLY A 441 9.43 7.69 -12.32
C GLY A 441 10.25 7.57 -11.03
N SER A 442 10.29 6.37 -10.45
CA SER A 442 11.06 6.11 -9.21
C SER A 442 12.57 6.13 -9.46
N GLY A 443 13.01 5.57 -10.60
CA GLY A 443 14.42 5.58 -11.02
C GLY A 443 14.91 7.00 -11.27
N LEU A 444 14.16 7.81 -12.02
CA LEU A 444 14.55 9.19 -12.27
C LEU A 444 14.56 10.03 -10.99
N SER A 445 13.58 9.84 -10.10
CA SER A 445 13.59 10.51 -8.78
C SER A 445 14.86 10.20 -7.99
N LEU A 446 15.26 8.92 -7.90
CA LEU A 446 16.52 8.53 -7.25
C LEU A 446 17.76 9.09 -7.96
N LEU A 447 17.77 9.10 -9.29
CA LEU A 447 18.89 9.64 -10.07
C LEU A 447 19.04 11.15 -9.87
N VAL A 448 17.94 11.90 -9.83
CA VAL A 448 17.94 13.33 -9.50
C VAL A 448 18.45 13.57 -8.08
N ILE A 449 18.07 12.73 -7.11
CA ILE A 449 18.60 12.81 -5.75
C ILE A 449 20.12 12.58 -5.75
N LEU A 450 20.58 11.56 -6.46
CA LEU A 450 21.99 11.20 -6.55
C LEU A 450 22.81 12.34 -7.15
N LEU A 451 22.47 12.77 -8.36
CA LEU A 451 23.20 13.81 -9.08
C LEU A 451 23.06 15.17 -8.40
N GLY A 452 21.86 15.54 -7.98
CA GLY A 452 21.59 16.79 -7.28
C GLY A 452 22.39 16.90 -5.98
N THR A 453 22.50 15.82 -5.21
CA THR A 453 23.27 15.81 -3.96
C THR A 453 24.76 15.97 -4.20
N LEU A 454 25.32 15.32 -5.23
CA LEU A 454 26.73 15.45 -5.62
C LEU A 454 27.05 16.87 -6.12
N ILE A 455 26.17 17.45 -6.93
CA ILE A 455 26.34 18.81 -7.48
C ILE A 455 26.22 19.86 -6.37
N GLU A 456 25.17 19.80 -5.56
CA GLU A 456 24.91 20.82 -4.52
C GLU A 456 25.88 20.75 -3.33
N ASN A 457 26.54 19.61 -3.12
CA ASN A 457 27.49 19.43 -2.03
C ASN A 457 28.91 19.09 -2.51
N ARG A 458 29.28 19.42 -3.75
CA ARG A 458 30.62 19.13 -4.30
C ARG A 458 31.78 19.61 -3.41
N ASP A 459 31.57 20.75 -2.74
CA ASP A 459 32.57 21.39 -1.87
C ASP A 459 32.49 20.90 -0.41
N ASN A 460 31.46 20.11 -0.07
CA ASN A 460 31.14 19.68 1.31
C ASN A 460 31.12 18.16 1.51
N LEU A 461 31.31 17.39 0.43
CA LEU A 461 31.39 15.93 0.44
C LEU A 461 32.84 15.49 0.24
N GLN A 462 33.26 14.53 1.05
CA GLN A 462 34.53 13.83 0.89
C GLN A 462 34.31 12.33 0.82
N TRP A 463 35.32 11.61 0.33
CA TRP A 463 35.31 10.15 0.30
C TRP A 463 35.45 9.60 1.71
N THR A 464 34.60 8.64 2.07
CA THR A 464 34.61 8.10 3.44
C THR A 464 35.93 7.47 3.79
N ALA A 465 36.48 7.73 4.97
CA ALA A 465 37.67 7.02 5.46
C ALA A 465 37.36 5.60 5.98
N VAL A 466 36.08 5.29 6.23
CA VAL A 466 35.65 4.05 6.86
C VAL A 466 35.78 2.84 5.91
N LYS A 467 36.77 1.97 6.15
CA LYS A 467 37.06 0.78 5.33
C LYS A 467 35.83 -0.12 5.11
N ALA A 468 35.02 -0.34 6.15
CA ALA A 468 33.82 -1.16 6.03
C ALA A 468 32.81 -0.59 5.02
N ARG A 469 32.57 0.73 5.06
CA ARG A 469 31.68 1.41 4.10
C ARG A 469 32.24 1.34 2.68
N ARG A 470 33.56 1.50 2.50
CA ARG A 470 34.21 1.32 1.18
C ARG A 470 34.04 -0.09 0.62
N ARG A 471 34.20 -1.14 1.45
CA ARG A 471 33.97 -2.53 1.03
C ARG A 471 32.55 -2.75 0.54
N TRP A 472 31.56 -2.33 1.31
CA TRP A 472 30.16 -2.43 0.89
C TRP A 472 29.85 -1.58 -0.35
N SER A 473 30.42 -0.38 -0.45
CA SER A 473 30.32 0.47 -1.65
C SER A 473 30.86 -0.26 -2.88
N ALA A 474 32.03 -0.89 -2.80
CA ALA A 474 32.60 -1.69 -3.88
C ALA A 474 31.71 -2.87 -4.29
N VAL A 475 31.06 -3.55 -3.32
CA VAL A 475 30.08 -4.60 -3.60
C VAL A 475 28.88 -4.05 -4.38
N PHE A 476 28.34 -2.89 -3.98
CA PHE A 476 27.24 -2.27 -4.72
C PHE A 476 27.64 -1.75 -6.11
N ILE A 477 28.88 -1.27 -6.28
CA ILE A 477 29.42 -0.91 -7.60
C ILE A 477 29.53 -2.16 -8.48
N PHE A 478 30.01 -3.28 -7.95
CA PHE A 478 30.06 -4.55 -8.67
C PHE A 478 28.66 -4.97 -9.15
N PHE A 479 27.65 -4.92 -8.26
CA PHE A 479 26.27 -5.20 -8.65
C PHE A 479 25.73 -4.19 -9.69
N CYS A 480 26.04 -2.91 -9.56
CA CYS A 480 25.65 -1.88 -10.53
C CYS A 480 26.25 -2.18 -11.92
N VAL A 481 27.52 -2.57 -12.01
CA VAL A 481 28.17 -2.94 -13.27
C VAL A 481 27.56 -4.22 -13.83
N ALA A 482 27.28 -5.22 -12.99
CA ALA A 482 26.62 -6.45 -13.41
C ALA A 482 25.22 -6.19 -13.99
N LEU A 483 24.44 -5.31 -13.37
CA LEU A 483 23.12 -4.89 -13.86
C LEU A 483 23.24 -4.09 -15.17
N LEU A 484 24.21 -3.18 -15.28
CA LEU A 484 24.46 -2.45 -16.54
C LEU A 484 24.75 -3.43 -17.70
N ILE A 485 25.58 -4.44 -17.46
CA ILE A 485 25.88 -5.48 -18.44
C ILE A 485 24.61 -6.26 -18.78
N LEU A 486 23.87 -6.70 -17.76
CA LEU A 486 22.62 -7.45 -17.92
C LEU A 486 21.61 -6.67 -18.78
N GLY A 487 21.40 -5.38 -18.49
CA GLY A 487 20.52 -4.48 -19.24
C GLY A 487 20.81 -4.40 -20.73
N VAL A 488 22.08 -4.50 -21.15
CA VAL A 488 22.47 -4.55 -22.57
C VAL A 488 22.07 -5.87 -23.24
N TYR A 489 22.09 -6.98 -22.49
CA TYR A 489 21.76 -8.31 -23.00
C TYR A 489 20.27 -8.66 -22.90
N LEU A 490 19.51 -8.06 -21.97
CA LEU A 490 18.08 -8.34 -21.79
C LEU A 490 17.26 -8.17 -23.08
N PRO A 491 17.41 -7.09 -23.87
CA PRO A 491 16.69 -6.96 -25.14
C PRO A 491 17.10 -8.00 -26.18
N LYS A 492 18.39 -8.39 -26.20
CA LYS A 492 18.94 -9.40 -27.12
C LYS A 492 18.44 -10.80 -26.81
N LEU A 493 18.14 -11.07 -25.54
CA LEU A 493 17.63 -12.35 -25.04
C LEU A 493 16.09 -12.40 -25.01
N HIS A 494 15.39 -11.47 -25.66
CA HIS A 494 13.92 -11.36 -25.65
C HIS A 494 13.29 -11.16 -24.24
N PHE A 495 14.06 -10.67 -23.27
CA PHE A 495 13.63 -10.41 -21.89
C PHE A 495 13.36 -8.90 -21.63
N GLN A 496 12.80 -8.21 -22.61
CA GLN A 496 12.58 -6.74 -22.56
C GLN A 496 11.72 -6.28 -21.38
N SER A 497 10.79 -7.12 -20.90
CA SER A 497 9.94 -6.83 -19.74
C SER A 497 10.70 -6.59 -18.44
N PHE A 498 11.94 -7.08 -18.34
CA PHE A 498 12.78 -6.95 -17.15
C PHE A 498 13.64 -5.68 -17.16
N LEU A 499 13.81 -5.05 -18.33
CA LEU A 499 14.72 -3.92 -18.52
C LEU A 499 14.40 -2.77 -17.56
N GLY A 500 13.11 -2.48 -17.33
CA GLY A 500 12.70 -1.43 -16.40
C GLY A 500 13.14 -1.67 -14.96
N ALA A 501 12.98 -2.89 -14.47
CA ALA A 501 13.37 -3.28 -13.12
C ALA A 501 14.90 -3.30 -12.97
N ASP A 502 15.61 -3.82 -13.97
CA ASP A 502 17.07 -3.85 -14.03
C ASP A 502 17.67 -2.43 -13.96
N LEU A 503 17.17 -1.51 -14.81
CA LEU A 503 17.61 -0.10 -14.82
C LEU A 503 17.34 0.58 -13.47
N PHE A 504 16.19 0.33 -12.86
CA PHE A 504 15.89 0.86 -11.53
C PHE A 504 16.87 0.31 -10.48
N LEU A 505 17.13 -1.00 -10.47
CA LEU A 505 18.06 -1.63 -9.54
C LEU A 505 19.50 -1.14 -9.75
N MET A 506 19.90 -0.88 -10.98
CA MET A 506 21.19 -0.27 -11.31
C MET A 506 21.30 1.11 -10.67
N ILE A 507 20.29 1.98 -10.85
CA ILE A 507 20.27 3.31 -10.21
C ILE A 507 20.25 3.20 -8.68
N PHE A 508 19.49 2.26 -8.13
CA PHE A 508 19.40 2.05 -6.69
C PHE A 508 20.71 1.55 -6.08
N THR A 509 21.39 0.60 -6.72
CA THR A 509 22.70 0.11 -6.28
C THR A 509 23.78 1.18 -6.41
N LEU A 510 23.74 1.99 -7.48
CA LEU A 510 24.60 3.17 -7.62
C LEU A 510 24.35 4.19 -6.49
N PHE A 511 23.08 4.47 -6.17
CA PHE A 511 22.71 5.32 -5.04
C PHE A 511 23.29 4.80 -3.72
N LEU A 512 23.13 3.50 -3.41
CA LEU A 512 23.71 2.90 -2.21
C LEU A 512 25.24 2.97 -2.19
N ALA A 513 25.89 2.72 -3.33
CA ALA A 513 27.34 2.83 -3.46
C ALA A 513 27.82 4.25 -3.14
N THR A 514 27.17 5.28 -3.70
CA THR A 514 27.51 6.69 -3.48
C THR A 514 27.25 7.13 -2.04
N VAL A 515 26.11 6.73 -1.46
CA VAL A 515 25.80 6.99 -0.05
C VAL A 515 26.87 6.40 0.85
N LEU A 516 27.33 5.17 0.57
CA LEU A 516 28.35 4.53 1.37
C LEU A 516 29.75 5.09 1.11
N SER A 517 30.05 5.59 -0.09
CA SER A 517 31.36 6.13 -0.43
C SER A 517 31.58 7.58 0.02
N THR A 518 30.52 8.31 0.37
CA THR A 518 30.58 9.75 0.69
C THR A 518 30.29 10.04 2.17
N GLU A 519 30.94 11.06 2.71
CA GLU A 519 30.65 11.64 4.02
C GLU A 519 30.79 13.16 3.98
N ARG A 520 30.12 13.87 4.90
CA ARG A 520 30.28 15.32 5.01
C ARG A 520 31.60 15.64 5.69
N ILE A 521 32.29 16.68 5.22
CA ILE A 521 33.58 17.13 5.77
C ILE A 521 33.49 17.46 7.28
N GLN A 522 32.31 17.83 7.79
CA GLN A 522 32.07 18.17 9.20
C GLN A 522 31.54 17.02 10.09
N ASP A 523 31.30 15.82 9.55
CA ASP A 523 30.79 14.66 10.34
C ASP A 523 31.93 13.79 10.88
N THR A 524 32.63 14.22 11.94
CA THR A 524 33.53 13.36 12.73
C THR A 524 32.86 12.76 13.98
N SER A 525 31.59 13.07 14.24
CA SER A 525 30.83 12.48 15.36
C SER A 525 29.87 11.37 14.88
N PRO A 526 29.78 10.22 15.59
CA PRO A 526 28.87 9.14 15.23
C PRO A 526 27.42 9.59 15.43
N VAL A 527 26.70 9.81 14.34
CA VAL A 527 25.32 10.33 14.34
C VAL A 527 24.38 9.48 15.21
N PRO A 528 23.85 9.99 16.34
CA PRO A 528 22.63 9.46 16.93
C PRO A 528 21.48 10.31 16.38
N PHE A 529 20.76 9.79 15.38
CA PHE A 529 19.52 10.41 14.92
C PHE A 529 18.45 10.28 16.03
N SER A 530 18.45 11.18 17.01
CA SER A 530 17.32 11.42 17.91
C SER A 530 16.70 12.77 17.55
N MET A 531 15.71 12.77 16.66
CA MET A 531 14.86 13.96 16.52
C MET A 531 13.96 14.06 17.76
N GLY A 532 13.94 15.24 18.39
CA GLY A 532 13.25 15.47 19.65
C GLY A 532 11.76 15.10 19.66
N ASN A 533 11.34 14.47 20.76
CA ASN A 533 10.06 13.80 20.98
C ASN A 533 8.80 14.71 21.10
N ARG A 534 8.79 15.95 20.60
CA ARG A 534 7.78 16.96 20.99
C ARG A 534 7.06 17.63 19.81
N VAL A 535 6.36 16.86 18.97
CA VAL A 535 5.52 17.43 17.89
C VAL A 535 4.05 17.56 18.30
N LEU A 536 3.58 16.74 19.26
CA LEU A 536 2.16 16.65 19.63
C LEU A 536 1.92 16.63 21.15
N SER A 537 2.95 16.97 21.95
CA SER A 537 2.90 17.02 23.42
C SER A 537 2.37 18.35 23.92
#